data_AF-A0A7Y2J021-F1
#
_entry.id   AF-A0A7Y2J021-F1
#
_cell.length_a   1.000
_cell.length_b   1.000
_cell.length_c   1.000
_cell.angle_alpha   90.00
_cell.angle_beta   90.00
_cell.angle_gamma   90.00
#
_symmetry.space_group_name_H-M   'P 1'
#
loop_
_entity.id
_entity.type
_entity.pdbx_description
1 polymer ?
#
loop_
_entity_poly.entity_id
_entity_poly.type
_entity_poly.pdbx_seq_one_letter_code
_entity_poly.pdbx_strand_id
1 'polypeptide(L)'
;DYRWQMAVPEDGKLPFDGAAPALIEWGGDMHPAAALDDSGCRLVRVEIAHPKAGELLRAMPALLTLKTVLIGPGPVKEMRADFLTPHGLRHLR
;
A
#
# COMPACT_ATOMS: atom_id res chain seq x y z
N ASP A 1 -23.62 -1.88 8.71
CA ASP A 1 -23.22 -2.99 7.84
C ASP A 1 -21.99 -2.57 7.04
N TYR A 2 -20.87 -3.29 7.17
CA TYR A 2 -19.65 -3.03 6.39
C TYR A 2 -19.59 -4.02 5.24
N ARG A 3 -19.64 -3.50 4.01
CA ARG A 3 -19.57 -4.31 2.79
C ARG A 3 -18.41 -3.80 1.96
N TRP A 4 -17.68 -4.70 1.33
CA TRP A 4 -16.56 -4.35 0.48
C TRP A 4 -16.32 -5.44 -0.57
N GLN A 5 -15.61 -5.05 -1.62
CA GLN A 5 -15.11 -5.95 -2.66
C GLN A 5 -13.60 -5.75 -2.79
N MET A 6 -12.90 -6.80 -3.18
CA MET A 6 -11.46 -6.76 -3.39
C MET A 6 -11.11 -7.49 -4.68
N ALA A 7 -10.24 -6.88 -5.47
CA ALA A 7 -9.70 -7.52 -6.66
C ALA A 7 -8.68 -8.57 -6.23
N VAL A 8 -8.98 -9.84 -6.54
CA VAL A 8 -8.10 -10.98 -6.25
C VAL A 8 -7.75 -11.65 -7.59
N PRO A 9 -6.46 -11.75 -7.95
CA PRO A 9 -6.02 -12.52 -9.11
C PRO A 9 -6.47 -13.98 -9.03
N GLU A 10 -6.71 -14.61 -10.18
CA GLU A 10 -7.18 -16.01 -10.25
C GLU A 10 -6.22 -17.00 -9.55
N ASP A 11 -4.93 -16.73 -9.61
CA ASP A 11 -3.88 -17.52 -8.94
C ASP A 11 -3.67 -17.15 -7.46
N GLY A 12 -4.43 -16.17 -6.95
CA GLY A 12 -4.34 -15.67 -5.58
C GLY A 12 -3.06 -14.90 -5.25
N LYS A 13 -2.22 -14.59 -6.24
CA LYS A 13 -0.91 -13.95 -6.03
C LYS A 13 -0.92 -12.53 -6.61
N LEU A 14 -0.52 -11.58 -5.77
CA LEU A 14 -0.38 -10.21 -6.24
C LEU A 14 0.75 -10.09 -7.28
N PRO A 15 0.53 -9.33 -8.38
CA PRO A 15 1.55 -9.10 -9.39
C PRO A 15 2.84 -8.49 -8.81
N PHE A 16 3.93 -8.60 -9.59
CA PHE A 16 5.24 -8.03 -9.25
C PHE A 16 5.77 -8.53 -7.89
N ASP A 17 5.75 -9.84 -7.67
CA ASP A 17 6.25 -10.45 -6.43
C ASP A 17 5.56 -9.89 -5.16
N GLY A 18 4.30 -9.45 -5.30
CA GLY A 18 3.54 -8.80 -4.24
C GLY A 18 3.77 -7.30 -4.07
N ALA A 19 4.49 -6.65 -4.99
CA ALA A 19 4.73 -5.21 -4.97
C ALA A 19 3.53 -4.38 -5.49
N ALA A 20 2.68 -4.96 -6.34
CA ALA A 20 1.44 -4.30 -6.73
C ALA A 20 0.42 -4.33 -5.58
N PRO A 21 -0.22 -3.20 -5.24
CA PRO A 21 -1.27 -3.21 -4.23
C PRO A 21 -2.49 -3.97 -4.72
N ALA A 22 -3.15 -4.66 -3.79
CA ALA A 22 -4.53 -5.09 -4.01
C ALA A 22 -5.46 -3.87 -4.04
N LEU A 23 -6.52 -3.95 -4.86
CA LEU A 23 -7.56 -2.94 -4.92
C LEU A 23 -8.75 -3.37 -4.07
N ILE A 24 -9.25 -2.44 -3.26
CA ILE A 24 -10.44 -2.61 -2.43
C ILE A 24 -11.44 -1.50 -2.75
N GLU A 25 -12.71 -1.86 -2.81
CA GLU A 25 -13.83 -0.94 -2.95
C GLU A 25 -14.76 -1.11 -1.75
N TRP A 26 -15.03 -0.01 -1.03
CA TRP A 26 -15.98 0.02 0.06
C TRP A 26 -17.39 0.26 -0.48
N GLY A 27 -18.35 -0.55 -0.07
CA GLY A 27 -19.75 -0.42 -0.48
C GLY A 27 -20.58 0.39 0.52
N GLY A 28 -21.38 1.32 0.00
CA GLY A 28 -22.22 2.22 0.80
C GLY A 28 -21.43 3.35 1.46
N ASP A 29 -22.07 4.07 2.39
CA ASP A 29 -21.50 5.30 2.96
C ASP A 29 -20.58 5.07 4.18
N MET A 30 -20.56 3.86 4.74
CA MET A 30 -19.75 3.56 5.93
C MET A 30 -18.35 3.08 5.56
N HIS A 31 -17.33 3.91 5.85
CA HIS A 31 -15.93 3.51 5.77
C HIS A 31 -15.41 3.11 7.17
N PRO A 32 -14.78 1.92 7.35
CA PRO A 32 -14.40 1.44 8.68
C PRO A 32 -13.40 2.34 9.40
N ALA A 33 -12.55 3.06 8.67
CA ALA A 33 -11.63 4.04 9.27
C ALA A 33 -12.33 5.10 10.15
N ALA A 34 -13.61 5.41 9.91
CA ALA A 34 -14.36 6.35 10.73
C ALA A 34 -14.78 5.78 12.11
N ALA A 35 -14.73 4.46 12.28
CA ALA A 35 -15.11 3.76 13.51
C ALA A 35 -13.93 3.14 14.24
N LEU A 36 -12.71 3.22 13.68
CA LEU A 36 -11.51 2.72 14.34
C LEU A 36 -10.99 3.74 15.35
N ASP A 37 -10.59 3.26 16.53
CA ASP A 37 -9.90 4.09 17.52
C ASP A 37 -8.57 4.61 16.95
N ASP A 38 -8.28 5.89 17.19
CA ASP A 38 -7.01 6.50 16.77
C ASP A 38 -5.88 6.11 17.73
N SER A 39 -5.03 5.19 17.32
CA SER A 39 -3.83 4.78 18.07
C SER A 39 -2.69 5.81 18.07
N GLY A 40 -2.88 6.99 17.47
CA GLY A 40 -1.85 8.03 17.34
C GLY A 40 -0.74 7.70 16.34
N CYS A 41 -0.92 6.66 15.52
CA CYS A 41 0.02 6.27 14.48
C CYS A 41 -0.29 6.98 13.16
N ARG A 42 0.74 7.45 12.46
CA ARG A 42 0.62 8.09 11.13
C ARG A 42 1.61 7.48 10.17
N LEU A 43 1.12 6.97 9.04
CA LEU A 43 1.97 6.55 7.93
C LEU A 43 2.69 7.77 7.36
N VAL A 44 4.02 7.73 7.36
CA VAL A 44 4.87 8.77 6.77
C VAL A 44 5.16 8.42 5.32
N ARG A 45 5.57 7.17 5.08
CA ARG A 45 6.04 6.74 3.77
C ARG A 45 5.98 5.23 3.61
N VAL A 46 5.69 4.77 2.40
CA VAL A 46 5.94 3.42 1.92
C VAL A 46 6.96 3.52 0.78
N GLU A 47 8.02 2.74 0.86
CA GLU A 47 9.02 2.61 -0.21
C GLU A 47 9.00 1.18 -0.74
N ILE A 48 8.98 1.04 -2.05
CA ILE A 48 9.03 -0.24 -2.75
C ILE A 48 10.19 -0.19 -3.75
N ALA A 49 11.14 -1.11 -3.60
CA ALA A 49 12.18 -1.34 -4.59
C ALA A 49 11.84 -2.62 -5.37
N HIS A 50 11.95 -2.59 -6.70
CA HIS A 50 11.63 -3.77 -7.52
C HIS A 50 12.41 -3.78 -8.85
N PRO A 51 12.85 -4.94 -9.37
CA PRO A 51 13.55 -5.02 -10.67
C PRO A 51 12.73 -4.47 -11.83
N LYS A 52 11.41 -4.61 -11.75
CA LYS A 52 10.42 -4.15 -12.74
C LYS A 52 9.63 -2.91 -12.29
N ALA A 53 10.20 -2.05 -11.45
CA ALA A 53 9.50 -0.87 -10.91
C ALA A 53 8.86 0.02 -11.99
N GLY A 54 9.53 0.21 -13.12
CA GLY A 54 8.97 0.96 -14.25
C GLY A 54 7.76 0.29 -14.91
N GLU A 55 7.72 -1.04 -14.99
CA GLU A 55 6.55 -1.78 -15.47
C GLU A 55 5.39 -1.70 -14.47
N LEU A 56 5.68 -1.79 -13.16
CA LEU A 56 4.70 -1.62 -12.09
C LEU A 56 4.03 -0.25 -12.17
N LEU A 57 4.81 0.82 -12.30
CA LEU A 57 4.28 2.19 -12.41
C LEU A 57 3.50 2.41 -13.71
N ARG A 58 3.87 1.76 -14.82
CA ARG A 58 3.07 1.80 -16.06
C ARG A 58 1.74 1.06 -15.93
N ALA A 59 1.73 -0.08 -15.23
CA ALA A 59 0.53 -0.86 -14.98
C ALA A 59 -0.42 -0.15 -13.98
N MET A 60 0.13 0.63 -13.04
CA MET A 60 -0.61 1.32 -12.00
C MET A 60 -0.18 2.79 -11.86
N PRO A 61 -0.50 3.64 -12.85
CA PRO A 61 -0.04 5.03 -12.89
C PRO A 61 -0.57 5.89 -11.73
N ALA A 62 -1.69 5.51 -11.12
CA ALA A 62 -2.22 6.18 -9.93
C ALA A 62 -1.25 6.19 -8.74
N LEU A 63 -0.29 5.26 -8.68
CA LEU A 63 0.72 5.24 -7.62
C LEU A 63 1.64 6.46 -7.68
N LEU A 64 1.82 7.07 -8.85
CA LEU A 64 2.60 8.30 -9.00
C LEU A 64 1.92 9.52 -8.35
N THR A 65 0.62 9.46 -8.09
CA THR A 65 -0.12 10.58 -7.46
C THR A 65 -0.07 10.51 -5.94
N LEU A 66 0.38 9.39 -5.36
CA LEU A 66 0.44 9.18 -3.91
C LEU A 66 1.76 9.72 -3.35
N LYS A 67 1.72 10.87 -2.68
CA LYS A 67 2.91 11.51 -2.09
C LYS A 67 3.62 10.64 -1.03
N THR A 68 2.90 9.72 -0.42
CA THR A 68 3.40 8.83 0.63
C THR A 68 3.98 7.52 0.08
N VAL A 69 3.86 7.24 -1.23
CA VAL A 69 4.32 5.99 -1.84
C VAL A 69 5.44 6.29 -2.82
N LEU A 70 6.61 5.70 -2.59
CA LEU A 70 7.74 5.77 -3.49
C LEU A 70 8.01 4.38 -4.07
N ILE A 71 8.10 4.32 -5.40
CA ILE A 71 8.42 3.09 -6.13
C ILE A 71 9.64 3.37 -6.99
N GLY A 72 10.69 2.57 -6.80
CA GLY A 72 11.98 2.76 -7.46
C GLY A 72 12.63 1.44 -7.89
N PRO A 73 13.64 1.51 -8.76
CA PRO A 73 14.38 0.32 -9.18
C PRO A 73 15.16 -0.28 -8.01
N GLY A 74 15.26 -1.61 -7.98
CA GLY A 74 16.08 -2.37 -7.04
C GLY A 74 16.43 -3.74 -7.59
N PRO A 75 17.50 -4.39 -7.12
CA PRO A 75 17.93 -5.71 -7.63
C PRO A 75 16.97 -6.85 -7.24
N VAL A 76 16.19 -6.67 -6.18
CA VAL A 76 15.15 -7.58 -5.69
C VAL A 76 13.95 -6.79 -5.18
N LYS A 77 12.81 -7.48 -4.98
CA LYS A 77 11.65 -6.88 -4.32
C LYS A 77 11.98 -6.58 -2.86
N GLU A 78 11.84 -5.32 -2.46
CA GLU A 78 11.91 -4.88 -1.05
C GLU A 78 10.79 -3.89 -0.76
N MET A 79 10.28 -3.90 0.47
CA MET A 79 9.27 -2.97 0.94
C MET A 79 9.68 -2.44 2.30
N ARG A 80 9.44 -1.15 2.51
CA ARG A 80 9.63 -0.50 3.81
C ARG A 80 8.45 0.43 4.06
N ALA A 81 8.04 0.53 5.31
CA ALA A 81 7.12 1.57 5.75
C ALA A 81 7.65 2.31 6.98
N ASP A 82 7.48 3.62 6.98
CA ASP A 82 7.86 4.53 8.06
C ASP A 82 6.59 5.06 8.73
N PHE A 83 6.53 5.00 10.06
CA PHE A 83 5.39 5.46 10.86
C PHE A 83 5.84 6.39 11.97
N LEU A 84 5.17 7.53 12.12
CA LEU A 84 5.20 8.28 13.37
C LEU A 84 4.26 7.60 14.36
N THR A 85 4.75 7.32 15.55
CA THR A 85 3.99 6.73 16.66
C THR A 85 4.09 7.62 17.89
N PRO A 86 3.26 7.43 18.93
CA PRO A 86 3.42 8.11 20.21
C PRO A 86 4.80 7.92 20.86
N HIS A 87 5.56 6.92 20.44
CA HIS A 87 6.89 6.60 20.94
C HIS A 87 8.01 6.96 19.94
N GLY A 88 7.72 7.83 18.96
CA GLY A 88 8.65 8.29 17.94
C GLY A 88 8.54 7.52 16.62
N LEU A 89 9.50 7.75 15.72
CA LEU A 89 9.54 7.12 14.39
C LEU A 89 9.80 5.61 14.50
N ARG A 90 9.07 4.81 13.70
CA ARG A 90 9.23 3.36 13.58
C ARG A 90 9.35 2.98 12.11
N HIS A 91 10.12 1.92 11.86
CA HIS A 91 10.39 1.39 10.53
C HIS A 91 9.99 -0.07 10.49
N LEU A 92 9.22 -0.46 9.48
CA LEU A 92 8.90 -1.85 9.15
C LEU A 92 9.55 -2.20 7.81
N ARG A 93 10.10 -3.41 7.70
CA ARG A 93 10.70 -3.99 6.49
C ARG A 93 10.34 -5.46 6.39
#